data_AF-A0A6V7PRR6-F1
#
_entry.id   AF-A0A6V7PRR6-F1
#
_cell.length_a   1.000
_cell.length_b   1.000
_cell.length_c   1.000
_cell.angle_alpha   90.00
_cell.angle_beta   90.00
_cell.angle_gamma   90.00
#
_symmetry.space_group_name_H-M   'P 1'
#
loop_
_entity.id
_entity.type
_entity.pdbx_description
1 polymer ?
#
loop_
_entity_poly.entity_id
_entity_poly.type
_entity_poly.pdbx_seq_one_letter_code
_entity_poly.pdbx_strand_id
1 'polypeptide(L)'
;MPQTFGLSIEASLKPITEFFLGRGYSIEEVGTMVHRYGALYTFSLADNLKPKWAFFLTMEYARSELVKFPHYFGYSLAERIKPRYSRMRECGVRLVLNQVLSVSDSKFESTLEKKMDKLLKK
;
A
#
# COMPACT_ATOMS: atom_id res chain seq x y z
N MET A 1 -5.45 -3.53 41.55
CA MET A 1 -6.21 -3.53 40.27
C MET A 1 -5.39 -2.75 39.26
N PRO A 2 -4.90 -3.39 38.18
CA PRO A 2 -3.93 -2.78 37.27
C PRO A 2 -4.58 -1.69 36.42
N GLN A 3 -3.71 -0.80 35.95
CA GLN A 3 -4.01 0.57 35.57
C GLN A 3 -4.19 0.66 34.05
N THR A 4 -5.30 1.28 33.64
CA THR A 4 -5.69 1.76 32.31
C THR A 4 -4.59 1.82 31.23
N PHE A 5 -4.59 0.84 30.31
CA PHE A 5 -3.81 0.88 29.06
C PHE A 5 -4.66 1.02 27.78
N GLY A 6 -5.99 1.22 27.91
CA GLY A 6 -6.92 1.08 26.76
C GLY A 6 -7.35 2.36 26.03
N LEU A 7 -7.31 3.53 26.66
CA LEU A 7 -8.14 4.67 26.20
C LEU A 7 -7.49 5.56 25.12
N SER A 8 -6.17 5.52 24.92
CA SER A 8 -5.51 6.35 23.88
C SER A 8 -5.44 5.69 22.51
N ILE A 9 -5.74 4.38 22.41
CA ILE A 9 -5.72 3.64 21.14
C ILE A 9 -7.06 3.84 20.40
N GLU A 10 -8.20 3.83 21.09
CA GLU A 10 -9.52 4.00 20.43
C GLU A 10 -9.73 5.35 19.71
N ALA A 11 -9.07 6.42 20.16
CA ALA A 11 -9.25 7.76 19.58
C ALA A 11 -8.52 7.96 18.24
N SER A 12 -7.36 7.33 18.02
CA SER A 12 -6.60 7.39 16.77
C SER A 12 -6.99 6.29 15.77
N LEU A 13 -7.58 5.20 16.25
CA LEU A 13 -8.13 4.12 15.43
C LEU A 13 -9.34 4.57 14.61
N LYS A 14 -10.22 5.41 15.16
CA LYS A 14 -11.44 5.89 14.49
C LYS A 14 -11.19 6.55 13.14
N PRO A 15 -10.39 7.63 13.03
CA PRO A 15 -10.32 8.40 11.80
C PRO A 15 -9.73 7.61 10.61
N ILE A 16 -8.78 6.70 10.86
CA ILE A 16 -8.18 5.86 9.81
C ILE A 16 -9.11 4.70 9.46
N THR A 17 -9.78 4.11 10.45
CA THR A 17 -10.82 3.10 10.19
C THR A 17 -11.95 3.68 9.35
N GLU A 18 -12.50 4.83 9.76
CA GLU A 18 -13.55 5.56 9.04
C GLU A 18 -13.09 5.96 7.63
N PHE A 19 -11.82 6.33 7.46
CA PHE A 19 -11.26 6.62 6.15
C PHE A 19 -11.37 5.42 5.19
N PHE A 20 -11.02 4.21 5.64
CA PHE A 20 -11.11 3.01 4.82
C PHE A 20 -12.55 2.51 4.67
N LEU A 21 -13.36 2.53 5.73
CA LEU A 21 -14.78 2.17 5.66
C LEU A 21 -15.53 3.07 4.65
N GLY A 22 -15.30 4.39 4.69
CA GLY A 22 -15.86 5.34 3.73
C GLY A 22 -15.38 5.17 2.29
N ARG A 23 -14.37 4.31 2.06
CA ARG A 23 -13.86 3.90 0.73
C ARG A 23 -14.31 2.50 0.33
N GLY A 24 -15.27 1.94 1.08
CA GLY A 24 -15.90 0.66 0.80
C GLY A 24 -15.05 -0.55 1.19
N TYR A 25 -14.16 -0.42 2.17
CA TYR A 25 -13.56 -1.58 2.83
C TYR A 25 -14.45 -2.06 3.97
N SER A 26 -14.49 -3.36 4.19
CA SER A 26 -15.17 -3.95 5.36
C SER A 26 -14.33 -3.81 6.61
N ILE A 27 -14.95 -3.85 7.79
CA ILE A 27 -14.25 -3.82 9.08
C ILE A 27 -13.21 -4.94 9.20
N GLU A 28 -13.51 -6.12 8.65
CA GLU A 28 -12.60 -7.27 8.61
C GLU A 28 -11.37 -7.02 7.73
N GLU A 29 -11.55 -6.33 6.59
CA GLU A 29 -10.45 -5.96 5.71
C GLU A 29 -9.56 -4.91 6.36
N VAL A 30 -10.15 -3.92 7.04
CA VAL A 30 -9.40 -2.93 7.82
C VAL A 30 -8.65 -3.61 8.96
N GLY A 31 -9.30 -4.50 9.71
CA GLY A 31 -8.64 -5.32 10.73
C GLY A 31 -7.47 -6.13 10.19
N THR A 32 -7.62 -6.69 8.98
CA THR A 32 -6.54 -7.41 8.28
C THR A 32 -5.37 -6.49 7.90
N MET A 33 -5.66 -5.29 7.38
CA MET A 33 -4.64 -4.30 7.05
C MET A 33 -3.81 -3.93 8.27
N VAL A 34 -4.48 -3.69 9.39
CA VAL A 34 -3.86 -3.29 10.66
C VAL A 34 -3.03 -4.41 11.24
N HIS A 35 -3.58 -5.63 11.27
CA HIS A 35 -2.86 -6.79 11.78
C HIS A 35 -1.56 -7.03 11.00
N ARG A 36 -1.59 -6.83 9.68
CA ARG A 36 -0.41 -6.93 8.82
C ARG A 36 0.56 -5.76 8.97
N TYR A 37 0.07 -4.57 9.31
CA TYR A 37 0.88 -3.37 9.40
C TYR A 37 0.32 -2.39 10.43
N GLY A 38 0.65 -2.62 11.71
CA GLY A 38 0.12 -1.81 12.82
C GLY A 38 0.51 -0.33 12.75
N ALA A 39 1.65 -0.02 12.11
CA ALA A 39 2.07 1.36 11.86
C ALA A 39 1.12 2.14 10.93
N LEU A 40 0.15 1.48 10.29
CA LEU A 40 -0.86 2.15 9.47
C LEU A 40 -1.57 3.28 10.26
N TYR A 41 -1.77 3.10 11.57
CA TYR A 41 -2.43 4.08 12.43
C TYR A 41 -1.57 5.29 12.83
N THR A 42 -0.26 5.23 12.59
CA THR A 42 0.64 6.34 12.96
C THR A 42 0.77 7.37 11.84
N PHE A 43 0.23 7.11 10.65
CA PHE A 43 0.33 8.01 9.51
C PHE A 43 -0.72 9.12 9.52
N SER A 44 -0.32 10.32 9.08
CA SER A 44 -1.25 11.43 8.83
C SER A 44 -2.25 11.08 7.73
N LEU A 45 -3.54 11.32 8.00
CA LEU A 45 -4.58 11.19 7.00
C LEU A 45 -4.40 12.17 5.84
N ALA A 46 -4.09 13.43 6.15
CA ALA A 46 -4.00 14.50 5.18
C ALA A 46 -2.73 14.39 4.33
N ASP A 47 -1.59 14.15 4.97
CA ASP A 47 -0.28 14.25 4.33
C ASP A 47 0.22 12.91 3.78
N ASN A 48 -0.34 11.79 4.23
CA ASN A 48 0.13 10.46 3.84
C ASN A 48 -0.99 9.59 3.23
N LEU A 49 -2.02 9.24 3.99
CA LEU A 49 -3.04 8.27 3.53
C LEU A 49 -3.84 8.79 2.33
N LYS A 50 -4.39 10.01 2.41
CA LYS A 50 -5.17 10.63 1.31
C LYS A 50 -4.37 10.74 0.00
N PRO A 51 -3.18 11.34 -0.06
CA PRO A 51 -2.45 11.50 -1.32
C PRO A 51 -1.99 10.14 -1.88
N LYS A 52 -1.57 9.20 -1.04
CA LYS A 52 -1.18 7.85 -1.49
C LYS A 52 -2.38 7.04 -1.98
N TRP A 53 -3.54 7.21 -1.34
CA TRP A 53 -4.80 6.63 -1.81
C TRP A 53 -5.22 7.21 -3.17
N ALA A 54 -5.18 8.54 -3.32
CA ALA A 54 -5.52 9.20 -4.57
C ALA A 54 -4.63 8.71 -5.71
N PHE A 55 -3.32 8.56 -5.46
CA PHE A 55 -2.41 7.96 -6.43
C PHE A 55 -2.73 6.49 -6.68
N PHE A 56 -3.03 5.71 -5.64
CA PHE A 56 -3.40 4.30 -5.79
C PHE A 56 -4.60 4.11 -6.72
N LEU A 57 -5.59 4.99 -6.69
CA LEU A 57 -6.74 4.95 -7.61
C LEU A 57 -6.36 5.19 -9.07
N THR A 58 -5.26 5.90 -9.33
CA THR A 58 -4.71 6.04 -10.69
C THR A 58 -3.89 4.83 -11.11
N MET A 59 -3.48 3.99 -10.14
CA MET A 59 -2.81 2.74 -10.42
C MET A 59 -3.86 1.68 -10.71
N GLU A 60 -3.68 0.89 -11.77
CA GLU A 60 -4.67 -0.10 -12.24
C GLU A 60 -4.77 -1.36 -11.32
N TYR A 61 -4.57 -1.21 -10.01
CA TYR A 61 -4.63 -2.29 -9.02
C TYR A 61 -6.02 -2.44 -8.40
N ALA A 62 -6.34 -3.67 -8.00
CA ALA A 62 -7.55 -3.94 -7.22
C ALA A 62 -7.40 -3.38 -5.80
N ARG A 63 -8.48 -2.85 -5.22
CA ARG A 63 -8.51 -2.36 -3.82
C ARG A 63 -8.06 -3.41 -2.80
N SER A 64 -8.33 -4.69 -3.08
CA SER A 64 -7.89 -5.81 -2.24
C SER A 64 -6.36 -5.91 -2.12
N GLU A 65 -5.60 -5.30 -3.03
CA GLU A 65 -4.14 -5.31 -2.95
C GLU A 65 -3.60 -4.45 -1.79
N LEU A 66 -4.35 -3.42 -1.37
CA LEU A 66 -4.03 -2.68 -0.16
C LEU A 66 -4.33 -3.49 1.12
N VAL A 67 -5.29 -4.42 1.06
CA VAL A 67 -5.55 -5.37 2.16
C VAL A 67 -4.40 -6.37 2.29
N LYS A 68 -3.92 -6.87 1.15
CA LYS A 68 -2.78 -7.81 1.13
C LYS A 68 -1.44 -7.13 1.47
N PHE A 69 -1.28 -5.86 1.09
CA PHE A 69 -0.04 -5.11 1.26
C PHE A 69 -0.28 -3.67 1.76
N PRO A 70 -0.72 -3.51 3.02
CA PRO A 70 -0.96 -2.18 3.64
C PRO A 70 0.33 -1.38 3.83
N HIS A 71 1.49 -2.04 3.81
CA HIS A 71 2.83 -1.45 3.77
C HIS A 71 3.01 -0.44 2.63
N TYR A 72 2.16 -0.47 1.59
CA TYR A 72 2.06 0.57 0.57
C TYR A 72 2.10 1.99 1.17
N PHE A 73 1.36 2.23 2.26
CA PHE A 73 1.30 3.53 2.91
C PHE A 73 2.58 3.91 3.68
N GLY A 74 3.50 2.97 3.88
CA GLY A 74 4.82 3.23 4.46
C GLY A 74 5.84 3.79 3.48
N TYR A 75 5.67 3.56 2.17
CA TYR A 75 6.65 3.98 1.16
C TYR A 75 6.49 5.45 0.74
N SER A 76 7.59 6.12 0.41
CA SER A 76 7.59 7.48 -0.14
C SER A 76 6.83 7.53 -1.47
N LEU A 77 5.84 8.43 -1.57
CA LEU A 77 5.03 8.56 -2.78
C LEU A 77 5.88 9.08 -3.94
N ALA A 78 6.72 10.08 -3.68
CA ALA A 78 7.56 10.73 -4.70
C ALA A 78 8.78 9.88 -5.07
N GLU A 79 9.44 9.25 -4.10
CA GLU A 79 10.74 8.61 -4.33
C GLU A 79 10.65 7.10 -4.60
N ARG A 80 9.55 6.44 -4.17
CA ARG A 80 9.43 4.98 -4.30
C ARG A 80 8.24 4.55 -5.14
N ILE A 81 7.04 5.05 -4.83
CA ILE A 81 5.80 4.57 -5.44
C ILE A 81 5.71 5.06 -6.90
N LYS A 82 5.78 6.38 -7.13
CA LYS A 82 5.70 6.99 -8.47
C LYS A 82 6.75 6.47 -9.45
N PRO A 83 8.08 6.52 -9.16
CA PRO A 83 9.09 6.16 -10.14
C PRO A 83 9.02 4.69 -10.52
N ARG A 84 8.79 3.80 -9.55
CA ARG A 84 8.67 2.36 -9.84
C ARG A 84 7.39 2.02 -10.58
N TYR A 85 6.28 2.69 -10.28
CA TYR A 85 5.05 2.49 -11.05
C TYR A 85 5.20 2.99 -12.49
N SER A 86 5.82 4.15 -12.73
CA SER A 86 6.14 4.64 -14.08
C SER A 86 6.98 3.64 -14.85
N ARG A 87 8.10 3.21 -14.26
CA ARG A 87 9.02 2.25 -14.86
C ARG A 87 8.31 0.94 -15.24
N MET A 88 7.45 0.43 -14.36
CA MET A 88 6.65 -0.76 -14.63
C MET A 88 5.70 -0.57 -15.82
N ARG A 89 5.03 0.59 -15.93
CA ARG A 89 4.14 0.92 -17.05
C ARG A 89 4.89 1.08 -18.37
N GLU A 90 6.05 1.74 -18.35
CA GLU A 90 6.90 1.93 -19.54
C GLU A 90 7.36 0.59 -20.13
N CYS A 91 7.63 -0.40 -19.28
CA CYS A 91 7.95 -1.76 -19.70
C CYS A 91 6.73 -2.59 -20.12
N GLY A 92 5.50 -2.06 -20.02
CA GLY A 92 4.27 -2.78 -20.38
C GLY A 92 3.97 -4.01 -19.53
N VAL A 93 4.58 -4.13 -18.35
CA VAL A 93 4.44 -5.28 -17.47
C VAL A 93 3.54 -4.95 -16.28
N ARG A 94 2.90 -5.97 -15.71
CA ARG A 94 2.14 -5.83 -14.47
C ARG A 94 2.70 -6.74 -13.38
N LEU A 95 3.21 -6.11 -12.32
CA LEU A 95 3.67 -6.76 -11.10
C LEU A 95 2.66 -6.52 -9.97
N VAL A 96 2.80 -7.21 -8.84
CA VAL A 96 2.01 -6.93 -7.62
C VAL A 96 2.74 -5.90 -6.75
N LEU A 97 2.01 -5.12 -5.93
CA LEU A 97 2.60 -4.02 -5.13
C LEU A 97 3.82 -4.43 -4.31
N ASN A 98 3.79 -5.61 -3.69
CA ASN A 98 4.92 -6.13 -2.90
C ASN A 98 6.19 -6.25 -3.76
N GLN A 99 6.08 -6.81 -4.97
CA GLN A 99 7.20 -6.94 -5.90
C GLN A 99 7.67 -5.59 -6.44
N VAL A 100 6.77 -4.60 -6.52
CA VAL A 100 7.12 -3.24 -6.95
C VAL A 100 7.82 -2.46 -5.84
N LEU A 101 7.38 -2.56 -4.58
CA LEU A 101 7.77 -1.62 -3.53
C LEU A 101 8.72 -2.21 -2.48
N SER A 102 8.57 -3.49 -2.15
CA SER A 102 9.29 -4.11 -1.03
C SER A 102 10.70 -4.56 -1.35
N VAL A 103 11.01 -4.80 -2.62
CA VAL A 103 12.30 -5.38 -3.05
C VAL A 103 13.34 -4.30 -3.32
N SER A 104 14.64 -4.65 -3.23
CA SER A 104 15.74 -3.78 -3.63
C SER A 104 15.66 -3.38 -5.10
N ASP A 105 16.31 -2.27 -5.47
CA ASP A 105 16.28 -1.74 -6.85
C ASP A 105 16.80 -2.74 -7.89
N SER A 106 17.92 -3.41 -7.60
CA SER A 106 18.41 -4.50 -8.46
C SER A 106 17.39 -5.64 -8.63
N LYS A 107 16.70 -6.03 -7.55
CA LYS A 107 15.70 -7.12 -7.59
C LYS A 107 14.45 -6.70 -8.36
N PHE A 108 14.06 -5.43 -8.25
CA PHE A 108 12.95 -4.84 -8.98
C PHE A 108 13.23 -4.86 -10.49
N GLU A 109 14.38 -4.31 -10.93
CA GLU A 109 14.76 -4.31 -12.34
C GLU A 109 14.86 -5.73 -12.90
N SER A 110 15.56 -6.65 -12.21
CA SER A 110 15.65 -8.03 -12.67
C SER A 110 14.30 -8.74 -12.76
N THR A 111 13.30 -8.35 -11.95
CA THR A 111 11.94 -8.91 -12.03
C THR A 111 11.18 -8.33 -13.21
N LEU A 112 11.35 -7.03 -13.50
CA LEU A 112 10.80 -6.37 -14.69
C LEU A 112 11.37 -7.00 -15.96
N GLU A 113 12.69 -7.12 -16.08
CA GLU A 113 13.37 -7.69 -17.25
C GLU A 113 12.90 -9.11 -17.54
N LYS A 114 12.82 -9.96 -16.50
CA LYS A 114 12.31 -11.33 -16.64
C LYS A 114 10.86 -11.40 -17.09
N LYS A 115 10.03 -10.43 -16.69
CA LYS A 115 8.62 -10.37 -17.09
C LYS A 115 8.49 -9.86 -18.52
N MET A 116 9.33 -8.89 -18.90
CA MET A 116 9.39 -8.32 -20.25
C MET A 116 9.88 -9.35 -21.28
N ASP A 117 10.96 -10.09 -20.99
CA ASP A 117 11.48 -11.17 -21.84
C ASP A 117 10.40 -12.23 -22.12
N LYS A 118 9.60 -12.59 -21.11
CA LYS A 118 8.48 -13.52 -21.27
C LYS A 118 7.33 -13.00 -22.14
N LEU A 119 7.13 -11.68 -22.19
CA LEU A 119 6.12 -11.07 -23.06
C LEU A 119 6.59 -11.03 -24.52
N LEU A 120 7.89 -10.81 -24.75
CA LEU A 120 8.47 -10.77 -26.11
C LEU A 120 8.62 -12.17 -26.74
N LYS A 121 8.71 -13.22 -25.92
CA LYS A 121 8.80 -14.62 -26.36
C LYS A 121 7.46 -15.29 -26.63
N LYS A 122 6.34 -14.56 -26.49
CA LYS A 122 4.98 -15.08 -26.68
C LYS A 122 4.38 -14.49 -27.94
#